data_AF-A0ABD7CZM1-F1
#
_entry.id   AF-A0ABD7CZM1-F1
#
_cell.length_a   1.000
_cell.length_b   1.000
_cell.length_c   1.000
_cell.angle_alpha   90.00
_cell.angle_beta   90.00
_cell.angle_gamma   90.00
#
_symmetry.space_group_name_H-M   'P 1'
#
loop_
_entity.id
_entity.type
_entity.pdbx_description
1 polymer ?
#
loop_
_entity_poly.entity_id
_entity_poly.type
_entity_poly.pdbx_seq_one_letter_code
_entity_poly.pdbx_strand_id
1 'polypeptide(L)'
;MKRIKAVVVAATAIAGLAVSITPVQAADTCTAGGNGKYICKYGVTKHDLPNGEDEQFLVGTDYAVWWRITTNGSWSKWTSMGKPDPAGGQANAASSITVTDWYSGGELRTSMVLKNTNGATVGKMRLDTGKGWLPWDFPNCC
;
A
#
# COMPACT_ATOMS: atom_id res chain seq x y z
N MET A 1 8.90 29.89 -8.71
CA MET A 1 8.80 30.42 -7.32
C MET A 1 7.36 30.83 -7.06
N LYS A 2 6.56 30.03 -6.35
CA LYS A 2 5.24 30.46 -5.88
C LYS A 2 5.02 29.89 -4.47
N ARG A 3 4.76 30.82 -3.56
CA ARG A 3 4.94 30.73 -2.11
C ARG A 3 3.62 30.24 -1.52
N ILE A 4 3.59 29.06 -0.90
CA ILE A 4 2.42 28.62 -0.13
C ILE A 4 2.76 28.84 1.34
N LYS A 5 2.01 29.74 1.96
CA LYS A 5 2.16 30.20 3.34
C LYS A 5 1.75 29.08 4.28
N ALA A 6 2.66 28.62 5.14
CA ALA A 6 2.31 27.73 6.24
C ALA A 6 1.48 28.52 7.27
N VAL A 7 0.26 28.06 7.53
CA VAL A 7 -0.57 28.56 8.64
C VAL A 7 -0.06 27.89 9.90
N VAL A 8 0.58 28.67 10.78
CA VAL A 8 0.91 28.26 12.14
C VAL A 8 -0.38 28.38 12.96
N VAL A 9 -0.93 27.26 13.40
CA VAL A 9 -2.05 27.24 14.36
C VAL A 9 -1.45 27.37 15.75
N ALA A 10 -1.72 28.49 16.42
CA ALA A 10 -1.40 28.66 17.84
C ALA A 10 -2.35 27.80 18.69
N ALA A 11 -1.81 26.91 19.52
CA ALA A 11 -2.60 26.15 20.49
C ALA A 11 -2.68 26.94 21.81
N THR A 12 -3.87 27.38 22.18
CA THR A 12 -4.17 27.84 23.55
C THR A 12 -4.44 26.62 24.43
N ALA A 13 -3.63 26.41 25.46
CA ALA A 13 -3.84 25.33 26.43
C ALA A 13 -5.06 25.63 27.31
N ILE A 14 -6.10 24.80 27.19
CA ILE A 14 -7.23 24.74 28.12
C ILE A 14 -6.93 23.63 29.14
N ALA A 15 -6.88 23.99 30.42
CA ALA A 15 -6.78 23.05 31.52
C ALA A 15 -8.12 22.35 31.73
N GLY A 16 -8.25 21.13 31.21
CA GLY A 16 -9.41 20.26 31.41
C GLY A 16 -9.39 19.14 30.38
N LEU A 17 -9.16 17.89 30.83
CA LEU A 17 -9.15 16.62 30.08
C LEU A 17 -9.27 16.76 28.56
N ALA A 18 -8.23 17.29 27.92
CA ALA A 18 -8.17 17.42 26.48
C ALA A 18 -7.81 16.05 25.91
N VAL A 19 -8.79 15.34 25.34
CA VAL A 19 -8.47 14.33 24.33
C VAL A 19 -7.82 15.11 23.19
N SER A 20 -6.50 15.03 23.09
CA SER A 20 -5.75 15.61 21.98
C SER A 20 -6.17 14.89 20.71
N ILE A 21 -7.21 15.40 20.04
CA ILE A 21 -7.48 15.02 18.66
C ILE A 21 -6.35 15.61 17.82
N THR A 22 -5.26 14.86 17.67
CA THR A 22 -4.29 15.19 16.63
C THR A 22 -5.08 15.26 15.31
N PRO A 23 -5.08 16.40 14.60
CA PRO A 23 -5.70 16.43 13.30
C PRO A 23 -5.01 15.36 12.48
N VAL A 24 -5.77 14.42 11.93
CA VAL A 24 -5.23 13.44 10.98
C VAL A 24 -4.62 14.31 9.88
N GLN A 25 -3.29 14.43 9.84
CA GLN A 25 -2.67 15.23 8.80
C GLN A 25 -3.10 14.58 7.49
N ALA A 26 -3.81 15.34 6.66
CA ALA A 26 -4.22 14.87 5.34
C ALA A 26 -2.95 14.36 4.66
N ALA A 27 -2.94 13.06 4.35
CA ALA A 27 -1.75 12.48 3.77
C ALA A 27 -1.52 13.15 2.41
N ASP A 28 -0.29 13.60 2.16
CA ASP A 28 0.06 14.18 0.87
C ASP A 28 -0.34 13.19 -0.24
N THR A 29 -0.98 13.70 -1.28
CA THR A 29 -1.44 12.91 -2.42
C THR A 29 -0.46 13.06 -3.57
N CYS A 30 0.04 11.93 -4.05
CA CYS A 30 0.96 11.83 -5.16
C CYS A 30 0.31 11.14 -6.36
N THR A 31 0.93 11.28 -7.54
CA THR A 31 0.47 10.65 -8.78
C THR A 31 1.48 9.64 -9.31
N ALA A 32 0.99 8.51 -9.80
CA ALA A 32 1.72 7.49 -10.52
C ALA A 32 1.16 7.35 -11.96
N GLY A 33 1.84 6.59 -12.81
CA GLY A 33 1.36 6.29 -14.16
C GLY A 33 -0.06 5.70 -14.17
N GLY A 34 -0.76 5.82 -15.31
CA GLY A 34 -2.14 5.32 -15.41
C GLY A 34 -3.16 6.05 -14.53
N ASN A 35 -2.92 7.35 -14.24
CA ASN A 35 -3.75 8.20 -13.38
C ASN A 35 -3.88 7.72 -11.92
N GLY A 36 -2.96 6.88 -11.45
CA GLY A 36 -2.97 6.38 -10.07
C GLY A 36 -2.72 7.52 -9.09
N LYS A 37 -3.62 7.71 -8.12
CA LYS A 37 -3.43 8.62 -6.99
C LYS A 37 -3.13 7.81 -5.74
N TYR A 38 -2.11 8.20 -5.00
CA TYR A 38 -1.63 7.42 -3.87
C TYR A 38 -1.16 8.31 -2.73
N ILE A 39 -1.07 7.70 -1.55
CA ILE A 39 -0.57 8.35 -0.35
C ILE A 39 0.97 8.45 -0.46
N CYS A 40 1.49 9.68 -0.61
CA CYS A 40 2.91 9.93 -0.89
C CYS A 40 3.85 9.22 0.10
N LYS A 41 3.52 9.25 1.39
CA LYS A 41 4.34 8.65 2.45
C LYS A 41 4.54 7.14 2.32
N TYR A 42 3.67 6.45 1.59
CA TYR A 42 3.78 5.00 1.37
C TYR A 42 4.49 4.65 0.06
N GLY A 43 4.62 5.61 -0.86
CA GLY A 43 5.37 5.43 -2.10
C GLY A 43 4.70 4.49 -3.10
N VAL A 44 5.46 4.21 -4.17
CA VAL A 44 5.16 3.16 -5.15
C VAL A 44 6.26 2.10 -5.04
N THR A 45 5.86 0.85 -4.85
CA THR A 45 6.78 -0.28 -4.83
C THR A 45 6.83 -0.89 -6.23
N LYS A 46 8.00 -0.88 -6.88
CA LYS A 46 8.26 -1.57 -8.15
C LYS A 46 8.79 -2.97 -7.85
N HIS A 47 8.41 -3.94 -8.67
CA HIS A 47 8.94 -5.29 -8.63
C HIS A 47 9.15 -5.80 -10.06
N ASP A 48 10.36 -6.28 -10.34
CA ASP A 48 10.74 -6.80 -11.66
C ASP A 48 10.49 -8.30 -11.68
N LEU A 49 9.78 -8.80 -12.69
CA LEU A 49 9.37 -10.20 -12.78
C LEU A 49 10.36 -11.03 -13.61
N PRO A 50 10.54 -12.32 -13.31
CA PRO A 50 11.49 -13.16 -14.07
C PRO A 50 11.16 -13.32 -15.56
N ASN A 51 9.91 -13.09 -15.96
CA ASN A 51 9.48 -13.09 -17.36
C ASN A 51 9.80 -11.77 -18.11
N GLY A 52 10.49 -10.82 -17.46
CA GLY A 52 10.85 -9.52 -18.02
C GLY A 52 9.74 -8.47 -17.96
N GLU A 53 8.60 -8.80 -17.35
CA GLU A 53 7.54 -7.83 -17.05
C GLU A 53 7.85 -7.09 -15.75
N ASP A 54 7.16 -5.97 -15.52
CA ASP A 54 7.26 -5.16 -14.33
C ASP A 54 5.90 -5.12 -13.65
N GLU A 55 5.87 -5.11 -12.33
CA GLU A 55 4.68 -4.79 -11.57
C GLU A 55 4.89 -3.67 -10.56
N GLN A 56 3.78 -3.03 -10.20
CA GLN A 56 3.76 -1.92 -9.28
C GLN A 56 2.65 -2.08 -8.26
N PHE A 57 2.96 -1.68 -7.04
CA PHE A 57 2.04 -1.63 -5.92
C PHE A 57 2.06 -0.23 -5.32
N LEU A 58 0.89 0.22 -4.86
CA LEU A 58 0.78 1.45 -4.08
C LEU A 58 -0.38 1.35 -3.11
N VAL A 59 -0.38 2.26 -2.14
CA VAL A 59 -1.53 2.51 -1.27
C VAL A 59 -2.30 3.71 -1.81
N GLY A 60 -3.53 3.47 -2.26
CA GLY A 60 -4.40 4.49 -2.81
C GLY A 60 -4.82 5.54 -1.78
N THR A 61 -5.41 6.65 -2.22
CA THR A 61 -6.00 7.65 -1.32
C THR A 61 -7.20 7.12 -0.54
N ASP A 62 -7.75 5.98 -0.98
CA ASP A 62 -8.75 5.19 -0.29
C ASP A 62 -8.15 4.21 0.73
N TYR A 63 -6.84 4.24 1.01
CA TYR A 63 -6.12 3.31 1.90
C TYR A 63 -6.24 1.82 1.52
N ALA A 64 -6.71 1.50 0.32
CA ALA A 64 -6.64 0.16 -0.25
C ALA A 64 -5.30 -0.05 -0.96
N VAL A 65 -4.92 -1.31 -1.14
CA VAL A 65 -3.77 -1.63 -1.98
C VAL A 65 -4.22 -1.74 -3.43
N TRP A 66 -3.42 -1.18 -4.33
CA TRP A 66 -3.63 -1.25 -5.76
C TRP A 66 -2.41 -1.84 -6.45
N TRP A 67 -2.66 -2.62 -7.48
CA TRP A 67 -1.64 -3.32 -8.26
C TRP A 67 -1.86 -3.12 -9.75
N ARG A 68 -0.77 -3.10 -10.49
CA ARG A 68 -0.76 -3.21 -11.95
C ARG A 68 0.51 -3.90 -12.42
N ILE A 69 0.49 -4.41 -13.64
CA ILE A 69 1.56 -5.18 -14.26
C ILE A 69 1.72 -4.75 -15.72
N THR A 70 2.90 -4.91 -16.29
CA THR A 70 3.08 -4.80 -17.73
C THR A 70 2.76 -6.12 -18.41
N THR A 71 2.14 -6.07 -19.58
CA THR A 71 2.00 -7.24 -20.46
C THR A 71 2.48 -6.84 -21.84
N ASN A 72 3.49 -7.55 -22.35
CA ASN A 72 4.18 -7.18 -23.60
C ASN A 72 4.60 -5.70 -23.64
N GLY A 73 5.17 -5.21 -22.53
CA GLY A 73 5.65 -3.82 -22.38
C GLY A 73 4.58 -2.76 -22.13
N SER A 74 3.29 -3.13 -22.10
CA SER A 74 2.18 -2.20 -21.85
C SER A 74 1.61 -2.34 -20.44
N TRP A 75 1.50 -1.23 -19.70
CA TRP A 75 0.89 -1.24 -18.36
C TRP A 75 -0.61 -1.54 -18.43
N SER A 76 -1.05 -2.44 -17.55
CA SER A 76 -2.48 -2.62 -17.25
C SER A 76 -3.05 -1.41 -16.49
N LYS A 77 -4.40 -1.37 -16.42
CA LYS A 77 -5.08 -0.46 -15.48
C LYS A 77 -4.78 -0.88 -14.05
N TRP A 78 -4.84 0.09 -13.13
CA TRP A 78 -4.81 -0.19 -11.70
C TRP A 78 -5.97 -1.10 -11.31
N THR A 79 -5.64 -2.19 -10.64
CA THR A 79 -6.59 -3.17 -10.09
C THR A 79 -6.56 -3.08 -8.58
N SER A 80 -7.73 -2.89 -7.96
CA SER A 80 -7.82 -2.88 -6.50
C SER A 80 -7.58 -4.27 -5.96
N MET A 81 -6.75 -4.37 -4.93
CA MET A 81 -6.53 -5.55 -4.12
C MET A 81 -7.33 -5.50 -2.81
N GLY A 82 -8.12 -4.43 -2.61
CA GLY A 82 -8.93 -4.20 -1.42
C GLY A 82 -8.16 -3.66 -0.22
N LYS A 83 -8.89 -3.52 0.89
CA LYS A 83 -8.32 -3.17 2.19
C LYS A 83 -7.50 -4.33 2.75
N PRO A 84 -6.33 -4.05 3.34
CA PRO A 84 -5.44 -5.07 3.89
C PRO A 84 -5.95 -5.60 5.25
N ASP A 85 -7.07 -6.33 5.20
CA ASP A 85 -7.70 -6.90 6.39
C ASP A 85 -8.16 -8.35 6.12
N PRO A 86 -7.36 -9.35 6.52
CA PRO A 86 -7.72 -10.76 6.41
C PRO A 86 -9.00 -11.12 7.18
N ALA A 87 -9.32 -10.40 8.25
CA ALA A 87 -10.52 -10.63 9.05
C ALA A 87 -11.78 -9.99 8.43
N GLY A 88 -11.64 -9.28 7.29
CA GLY A 88 -12.76 -8.64 6.58
C GLY A 88 -13.23 -7.30 7.18
N GLY A 89 -12.62 -6.83 8.27
CA GLY A 89 -12.96 -5.61 9.00
C GLY A 89 -12.61 -4.28 8.29
N GLN A 90 -12.09 -4.34 7.06
CA GLN A 90 -11.73 -3.17 6.24
C GLN A 90 -10.65 -2.26 6.83
N ALA A 91 -9.74 -2.78 7.67
CA ALA A 91 -8.58 -2.04 8.15
C ALA A 91 -7.80 -1.35 7.03
N ASN A 92 -7.37 -0.11 7.28
CA ASN A 92 -6.62 0.70 6.31
C ASN A 92 -5.17 0.23 6.23
N ALA A 93 -4.55 0.38 5.06
CA ALA A 93 -3.09 0.30 4.97
C ALA A 93 -2.45 1.41 5.82
N ALA A 94 -1.46 1.04 6.62
CA ALA A 94 -0.79 1.93 7.57
C ALA A 94 0.73 2.08 7.33
N SER A 95 1.31 1.31 6.40
CA SER A 95 2.71 1.42 5.98
C SER A 95 2.90 1.34 4.47
N SER A 96 4.13 1.57 4.02
CA SER A 96 4.59 1.19 2.68
C SER A 96 4.50 -0.33 2.48
N ILE A 97 4.52 -0.73 1.20
CA ILE A 97 4.42 -2.12 0.77
C ILE A 97 5.82 -2.68 0.54
N THR A 98 6.11 -3.84 1.10
CA THR A 98 7.32 -4.62 0.82
C THR A 98 6.94 -5.81 -0.06
N VAL A 99 7.71 -6.07 -1.10
CA VAL A 99 7.53 -7.22 -1.99
C VAL A 99 8.77 -8.10 -1.88
N THR A 100 8.58 -9.41 -1.79
CA THR A 100 9.67 -10.38 -1.66
C THR A 100 9.36 -11.64 -2.44
N ASP A 101 10.32 -12.06 -3.23
CA ASP A 101 10.29 -13.34 -3.94
C ASP A 101 11.04 -14.42 -3.19
N TRP A 102 10.54 -15.65 -3.28
CA TRP A 102 11.18 -16.84 -2.75
C TRP A 102 10.75 -18.07 -3.54
N TYR A 103 11.53 -19.14 -3.49
CA TYR A 103 11.23 -20.38 -4.20
C TYR A 103 10.75 -21.46 -3.24
N SER A 104 9.69 -22.18 -3.60
CA SER A 104 9.22 -23.37 -2.90
C SER A 104 8.99 -24.49 -3.89
N GLY A 105 9.65 -25.65 -3.69
CA GLY A 105 9.45 -26.79 -4.59
C GLY A 105 9.72 -26.48 -6.06
N GLY A 106 10.61 -25.53 -6.37
CA GLY A 106 10.94 -25.09 -7.73
C GLY A 106 9.98 -24.02 -8.31
N GLU A 107 8.97 -23.59 -7.56
CA GLU A 107 8.00 -22.57 -7.97
C GLU A 107 8.32 -21.21 -7.34
N LEU A 108 8.30 -20.15 -8.15
CA LEU A 108 8.46 -18.78 -7.68
C LEU A 108 7.22 -18.31 -6.93
N ARG A 109 7.42 -17.78 -5.73
CA ARG A 109 6.36 -17.21 -4.91
C ARG A 109 6.70 -15.78 -4.57
N THR A 110 5.74 -14.89 -4.84
CA THR A 110 5.84 -13.47 -4.52
C THR A 110 4.92 -13.18 -3.35
N SER A 111 5.47 -12.58 -2.29
CA SER A 111 4.72 -12.07 -1.16
C SER A 111 4.77 -10.56 -1.17
N MET A 112 3.62 -9.90 -0.98
CA MET A 112 3.54 -8.48 -0.69
C MET A 112 2.97 -8.28 0.72
N VAL A 113 3.65 -7.48 1.54
CA VAL A 113 3.33 -7.30 2.96
C VAL A 113 3.35 -5.82 3.36
N LEU A 114 2.51 -5.48 4.33
CA LEU A 114 2.44 -4.14 4.95
C LEU A 114 1.81 -4.24 6.35
N LYS A 115 1.86 -3.15 7.12
CA LYS A 115 1.11 -3.00 8.38
C LYS A 115 -0.23 -2.33 8.13
N ASN A 116 -1.31 -2.87 8.70
CA ASN A 116 -2.62 -2.23 8.68
C ASN A 116 -2.89 -1.41 9.96
N THR A 117 -4.02 -0.70 10.00
CA THR A 117 -4.40 0.13 11.18
C THR A 117 -4.75 -0.67 12.43
N ASN A 118 -4.95 -1.98 12.33
CA ASN A 118 -5.10 -2.85 13.49
C ASN A 118 -3.75 -3.20 14.12
N GLY A 119 -2.64 -2.75 13.53
CA GLY A 119 -1.27 -3.04 13.98
C GLY A 119 -0.73 -4.38 13.48
N ALA A 120 -1.50 -5.13 12.68
CA ALA A 120 -1.08 -6.41 12.14
C ALA A 120 -0.22 -6.25 10.89
N THR A 121 0.82 -7.09 10.77
CA THR A 121 1.45 -7.34 9.47
C THR A 121 0.54 -8.28 8.69
N VAL A 122 0.20 -7.90 7.46
CA VAL A 122 -0.73 -8.60 6.58
C VAL A 122 -0.19 -8.58 5.17
N GLY A 123 -0.61 -9.53 4.36
CA GLY A 123 -0.09 -9.65 3.01
C GLY A 123 -0.95 -10.46 2.07
N LYS A 124 -0.54 -10.47 0.81
CA LYS A 124 -1.04 -11.41 -0.21
C LYS A 124 0.16 -12.14 -0.79
N MET A 125 -0.08 -13.39 -1.18
CA MET A 125 0.90 -14.22 -1.87
C MET A 125 0.39 -14.55 -3.26
N ARG A 126 1.32 -14.67 -4.22
CA ARG A 126 1.07 -15.18 -5.56
C ARG A 126 1.99 -16.38 -5.80
N LEU A 127 1.44 -17.46 -6.32
CA LEU A 127 2.15 -18.73 -6.51
C LEU A 127 2.91 -18.84 -7.84
N ASP A 128 2.74 -17.91 -8.78
CA ASP A 128 3.50 -17.84 -10.03
C ASP A 128 3.20 -16.51 -10.76
N THR A 129 4.14 -16.05 -11.59
CA THR A 129 4.01 -15.01 -12.62
C THR A 129 2.94 -15.36 -13.66
N GLY A 130 1.67 -15.14 -13.29
CA GLY A 130 0.51 -15.42 -14.16
C GLY A 130 -0.71 -15.92 -13.38
N LYS A 131 -0.54 -16.31 -12.11
CA LYS A 131 -1.66 -16.62 -11.22
C LYS A 131 -2.17 -15.37 -10.52
N GLY A 132 -3.45 -15.38 -10.16
CA GLY A 132 -4.03 -14.32 -9.32
C GLY A 132 -3.40 -14.27 -7.94
N TRP A 133 -3.53 -13.13 -7.27
CA TRP A 133 -3.16 -12.98 -5.86
C TRP A 133 -4.13 -13.74 -4.97
N LEU A 134 -3.60 -14.52 -4.04
CA LEU A 134 -4.38 -15.14 -2.97
C LEU A 134 -5.08 -14.07 -2.11
N PRO A 135 -6.15 -14.41 -1.36
CA PRO A 135 -6.79 -13.50 -0.40
C PRO A 135 -5.80 -12.86 0.57
N TRP A 136 -6.23 -11.77 1.22
CA TRP A 136 -5.45 -11.21 2.33
C TRP A 136 -5.30 -12.26 3.41
N ASP A 137 -4.08 -12.39 3.92
CA ASP A 137 -3.75 -13.33 4.98
C ASP A 137 -2.83 -12.66 6.00
N PHE A 138 -2.73 -13.29 7.17
CA PHE A 138 -1.67 -13.02 8.11
C PHE A 138 -0.45 -13.81 7.63
N PRO A 139 0.58 -13.16 7.04
CA PRO A 139 1.79 -13.86 6.62
C PRO A 139 2.33 -14.57 7.86
N ASN A 140 2.40 -15.90 7.79
CA ASN A 140 2.68 -16.80 8.91
C ASN A 140 3.59 -16.11 9.93
N CYS A 141 2.99 -15.75 11.07
CA CYS A 141 3.72 -15.25 12.20
C CYS A 141 4.74 -16.32 12.60
N CYS A 142 6.02 -15.97 12.44
CA CYS A 142 7.21 -16.62 13.00
C CYS A 142 7.19 -18.15 13.07
#